data_AF-A0A4U7BKV4-F1
#
_entry.id   AF-A0A4U7BKV4-F1
#
_cell.length_a   1.000
_cell.length_b   1.000
_cell.length_c   1.000
_cell.angle_alpha   90.00
_cell.angle_beta   90.00
_cell.angle_gamma   90.00
#
_symmetry.space_group_name_H-M   'P 1'
#
loop_
_entity.id
_entity.type
_entity.pdbx_description
1 polymer ?
#
loop_
_entity_poly.entity_id
_entity_poly.type
_entity_poly.pdbx_seq_one_letter_code
_entity_poly.pdbx_strand_id
1 'polypeptide(L)'
;MKILIFLFCITSLLFSKSYKGEVYFYDLQDRQIFAVVYKDAPFIPVFDKDINQTSPSFMVLSDLNKSKEIPIFKTSKAWKDQDGIYVINNSKELVSDKKRLQGQILGSATLHLYENQNNIKIKSSLDFLNNNQFKNFHNSNQNYFDFEQIFQKPIFYKDGKLSIQEQYYFYEDEMDRPILELNNFVYDTKKGVFLNLDDLFDTKNRKFLSLLHQKLKNFCSECFEDVEKIDFNNNFLLTAYGFRICYLPFENHFLDENICIDFLNNEIEEFKK
;
A
#
# COMPACT_ATOMS: atom_id res chain seq x y z
N MET A 1 11.17 -29.32 -40.97
CA MET A 1 11.63 -29.36 -39.56
C MET A 1 12.18 -28.03 -39.00
N LYS A 2 11.90 -26.87 -39.63
CA LYS A 2 12.27 -25.53 -39.08
C LYS A 2 11.08 -24.68 -38.62
N ILE A 3 9.85 -25.05 -39.03
CA ILE A 3 8.62 -24.32 -38.68
C ILE A 3 8.04 -24.79 -37.33
N LEU A 4 8.31 -26.04 -36.90
CA LEU A 4 7.84 -26.56 -35.62
C LEU A 4 8.57 -25.98 -34.40
N ILE A 5 9.81 -25.48 -34.56
CA ILE A 5 10.57 -24.87 -33.46
C ILE A 5 10.08 -23.43 -33.21
N PHE A 6 9.60 -22.73 -34.24
CA PHE A 6 9.04 -21.38 -34.09
C PHE A 6 7.68 -21.35 -33.37
N LEU A 7 6.93 -22.46 -33.42
CA LEU A 7 5.69 -22.65 -32.66
C LEU A 7 5.93 -22.98 -31.18
N PHE A 8 7.07 -23.59 -30.84
CA PHE A 8 7.47 -23.82 -29.44
C PHE A 8 8.12 -22.60 -28.76
N CYS A 9 8.59 -21.61 -29.53
CA CYS A 9 9.02 -20.32 -28.98
C CYS A 9 7.87 -19.36 -28.66
N ILE A 10 6.61 -19.72 -28.96
CA ILE A 10 5.42 -18.90 -28.69
C ILE A 10 4.66 -19.39 -27.42
N THR A 11 5.06 -20.51 -26.79
CA THR A 11 4.28 -21.12 -25.69
C THR A 11 4.66 -20.69 -24.27
N SER A 12 5.44 -19.63 -24.07
CA SER A 12 5.36 -18.83 -22.84
C SER A 12 4.48 -17.60 -23.09
N LEU A 13 3.23 -17.83 -23.48
CA LEU A 13 2.21 -16.78 -23.47
C LEU A 13 1.97 -16.39 -22.01
N LEU A 14 2.69 -15.36 -21.58
CA LEU A 14 2.43 -14.64 -20.35
C LEU A 14 1.08 -13.95 -20.53
N PHE A 15 0.02 -14.55 -19.98
CA PHE A 15 -1.31 -13.97 -20.05
C PHE A 15 -1.43 -12.91 -18.96
N SER A 16 -1.33 -11.64 -19.36
CA SER A 16 -1.72 -10.53 -18.49
C SER A 16 -3.25 -10.38 -18.52
N LYS A 17 -3.92 -10.47 -17.37
CA LYS A 17 -5.35 -10.19 -17.23
C LYS A 17 -5.52 -8.88 -16.47
N SER A 18 -6.45 -8.03 -16.92
CA SER A 18 -6.69 -6.71 -16.31
C SER A 18 -8.14 -6.57 -15.90
N TYR A 19 -8.39 -6.18 -14.66
CA TYR A 19 -9.74 -6.02 -14.13
C TYR A 19 -9.96 -4.59 -13.66
N LYS A 20 -11.00 -3.94 -14.19
CA LYS A 20 -11.38 -2.59 -13.79
C LYS A 20 -12.15 -2.60 -12.48
N GLY A 21 -11.87 -1.61 -11.66
CA GLY A 21 -12.46 -1.40 -10.36
C GLY A 21 -12.46 0.06 -9.96
N GLU A 22 -12.90 0.31 -8.75
CA GLU A 22 -13.05 1.64 -8.16
C GLU A 22 -12.67 1.57 -6.68
N VAL A 23 -12.14 2.67 -6.16
CA VAL A 23 -11.83 2.84 -4.74
C VAL A 23 -12.88 3.73 -4.10
N TYR A 24 -13.48 3.23 -3.02
CA TYR A 24 -14.48 3.95 -2.23
C TYR A 24 -13.96 4.25 -0.84
N PHE A 25 -14.37 5.39 -0.30
CA PHE A 25 -14.12 5.82 1.06
C PHE A 25 -15.44 5.99 1.81
N TYR A 26 -15.48 5.47 3.03
CA TYR A 26 -16.56 5.63 3.98
C TYR A 26 -15.98 6.19 5.28
N ASP A 27 -16.44 7.38 5.66
CA ASP A 27 -16.06 8.03 6.91
C ASP A 27 -17.02 7.60 8.01
N LEU A 28 -16.53 6.82 8.97
CA LEU A 28 -17.30 6.45 10.16
C LEU A 28 -16.74 7.25 11.35
N GLN A 29 -17.57 7.48 12.35
CA GLN A 29 -17.21 8.30 13.52
C GLN A 29 -15.96 7.81 14.25
N ASP A 30 -15.71 6.50 14.28
CA ASP A 30 -14.64 5.84 15.01
C ASP A 30 -13.55 5.23 14.11
N ARG A 31 -13.76 5.17 12.79
CA ARG A 31 -12.86 4.48 11.84
C ARG A 31 -13.07 4.95 10.40
N GLN A 32 -12.10 4.70 9.55
CA GLN A 32 -12.20 4.88 8.11
C GLN A 32 -12.27 3.54 7.41
N ILE A 33 -13.13 3.43 6.41
CA ILE A 33 -13.22 2.23 5.57
C ILE A 33 -12.89 2.62 4.14
N PHE A 34 -11.89 1.97 3.59
CA PHE A 34 -11.59 2.03 2.16
C PHE A 34 -11.99 0.71 1.53
N ALA A 35 -12.66 0.74 0.40
CA ALA A 35 -13.01 -0.45 -0.36
C ALA A 35 -12.45 -0.37 -1.76
N VAL A 36 -11.61 -1.33 -2.14
CA VAL A 36 -11.15 -1.52 -3.51
C VAL A 36 -12.00 -2.63 -4.11
N VAL A 37 -12.94 -2.27 -4.98
CA VAL A 37 -13.89 -3.22 -5.59
C VAL A 37 -13.66 -3.34 -7.08
N TYR A 38 -13.37 -4.56 -7.52
CA TYR A 38 -13.25 -4.88 -8.94
C TYR A 38 -14.55 -5.43 -9.49
N LYS A 39 -14.86 -5.07 -10.74
CA LYS A 39 -16.10 -5.48 -11.40
C LYS A 39 -16.15 -6.98 -11.57
N ASP A 40 -15.17 -7.61 -12.20
CA ASP A 40 -15.22 -9.05 -12.52
C ASP A 40 -13.90 -9.75 -12.21
N ALA A 41 -13.22 -9.29 -11.15
CA ALA A 41 -11.99 -9.95 -10.73
C ALA A 41 -12.29 -11.40 -10.27
N PRO A 42 -11.54 -12.37 -10.78
CA PRO A 42 -11.72 -13.78 -10.44
C PRO A 42 -11.37 -14.00 -8.96
N PHE A 43 -11.97 -15.01 -8.35
CA PHE A 43 -11.49 -15.49 -7.05
C PHE A 43 -10.14 -16.16 -7.29
N ILE A 44 -9.06 -15.48 -6.92
CA ILE A 44 -7.70 -15.99 -7.06
C ILE A 44 -6.96 -15.69 -5.76
N PRO A 45 -6.24 -16.66 -5.17
CA PRO A 45 -5.31 -16.37 -4.10
C PRO A 45 -4.24 -15.42 -4.64
N VAL A 46 -4.26 -14.19 -4.15
CA VAL A 46 -3.32 -13.13 -4.54
C VAL A 46 -1.93 -13.35 -3.92
N PHE A 47 -1.77 -14.36 -3.07
CA PHE A 47 -0.54 -14.73 -2.39
C PHE A 47 -0.45 -16.27 -2.38
N ASP A 48 0.69 -16.86 -2.74
CA ASP A 48 0.94 -18.32 -2.71
C ASP A 48 2.21 -18.56 -1.86
N LYS A 49 2.34 -19.59 -1.00
CA LYS A 49 2.01 -20.99 -1.28
C LYS A 49 1.25 -21.78 -0.20
N ASP A 50 1.17 -21.28 1.04
CA ASP A 50 0.71 -22.14 2.15
C ASP A 50 -0.33 -21.58 3.12
N ILE A 51 -0.53 -20.26 3.34
CA ILE A 51 -1.33 -19.83 4.52
C ILE A 51 -2.25 -18.60 4.35
N ASN A 52 -2.05 -17.66 3.41
CA ASN A 52 -2.86 -16.43 3.38
C ASN A 52 -3.54 -16.17 2.03
N GLN A 53 -4.79 -16.61 1.91
CA GLN A 53 -5.64 -16.33 0.75
C GLN A 53 -6.27 -14.93 0.88
N THR A 54 -5.90 -13.98 0.03
CA THR A 54 -6.59 -12.68 -0.07
C THR A 54 -7.41 -12.60 -1.37
N SER A 55 -8.60 -11.99 -1.27
CA SER A 55 -9.43 -11.66 -2.42
C SER A 55 -8.83 -10.47 -3.17
N PRO A 56 -8.88 -10.43 -4.51
CA PRO A 56 -8.45 -9.24 -5.24
C PRO A 56 -9.26 -8.00 -4.87
N SER A 57 -10.54 -8.15 -4.48
CA SER A 57 -11.30 -7.06 -3.89
C SER A 57 -11.18 -7.12 -2.36
N PHE A 58 -10.85 -6.01 -1.73
CA PHE A 58 -10.62 -5.95 -0.29
C PHE A 58 -11.13 -4.63 0.27
N MET A 59 -11.32 -4.62 1.58
CA MET A 59 -11.51 -3.41 2.36
C MET A 59 -10.31 -3.22 3.29
N VAL A 60 -9.89 -1.97 3.47
CA VAL A 60 -9.03 -1.57 4.56
C VAL A 60 -9.91 -0.88 5.59
N LEU A 61 -10.06 -1.53 6.74
CA LEU A 61 -10.53 -0.87 7.94
C LEU A 61 -9.33 -0.19 8.58
N SER A 62 -9.23 1.12 8.43
CA SER A 62 -8.27 1.89 9.22
C SER A 62 -8.98 2.36 10.47
N ASP A 63 -8.70 1.71 11.59
CA ASP A 63 -8.99 2.28 12.89
C ASP A 63 -7.88 3.24 13.31
N LEU A 64 -8.02 3.78 14.52
CA LEU A 64 -7.15 4.79 15.09
C LEU A 64 -5.66 4.34 15.19
N ASN A 65 -5.37 3.04 15.28
CA ASN A 65 -3.99 2.54 15.50
C ASN A 65 -3.55 1.45 14.52
N LYS A 66 -4.47 0.80 13.83
CA LYS A 66 -4.21 -0.35 12.97
C LYS A 66 -5.05 -0.27 11.71
N SER A 67 -4.44 -0.64 10.59
CA SER A 67 -5.15 -1.00 9.38
C SER A 67 -5.38 -2.51 9.38
N LYS A 68 -6.64 -2.95 9.29
CA LYS A 68 -7.00 -4.33 9.05
C LYS A 68 -7.51 -4.48 7.62
N GLU A 69 -6.90 -5.37 6.87
CA GLU A 69 -7.42 -5.78 5.57
C GLU A 69 -8.49 -6.86 5.75
N ILE A 70 -9.60 -6.72 5.02
CA ILE A 70 -10.69 -7.69 4.98
C ILE A 70 -10.97 -8.03 3.52
N PRO A 71 -10.82 -9.30 3.10
CA PRO A 71 -11.19 -9.71 1.76
C PRO A 71 -12.72 -9.63 1.58
N ILE A 72 -13.15 -9.13 0.42
CA ILE A 72 -14.57 -9.10 0.03
C ILE A 72 -14.77 -9.81 -1.30
N PHE A 73 -15.89 -10.51 -1.43
CA PHE A 73 -16.19 -11.40 -2.53
C PHE A 73 -17.41 -10.90 -3.30
N LYS A 74 -17.25 -10.79 -4.62
CA LYS A 74 -18.36 -10.44 -5.50
C LYS A 74 -19.37 -11.59 -5.55
N THR A 75 -20.62 -11.25 -5.32
CA THR A 75 -21.81 -12.04 -5.63
C THR A 75 -22.55 -11.39 -6.80
N SER A 76 -23.65 -11.98 -7.26
CA SER A 76 -24.46 -11.39 -8.34
C SER A 76 -25.04 -10.01 -8.01
N LYS A 77 -25.10 -9.61 -6.74
CA LYS A 77 -25.80 -8.37 -6.30
C LYS A 77 -24.96 -7.42 -5.44
N ALA A 78 -23.81 -7.87 -4.92
CA ALA A 78 -23.02 -7.14 -3.92
C ALA A 78 -21.62 -7.73 -3.77
N TRP A 79 -20.72 -6.98 -3.12
CA TRP A 79 -19.48 -7.49 -2.53
C TRP A 79 -19.68 -7.69 -1.03
N LYS A 80 -19.23 -8.82 -0.48
CA LYS A 80 -19.37 -9.12 0.96
C LYS A 80 -18.15 -9.82 1.54
N ASP A 81 -17.86 -9.59 2.80
CA ASP A 81 -16.89 -10.41 3.54
C ASP A 81 -17.43 -11.83 3.79
N GLN A 82 -16.59 -12.71 4.35
CA GLN A 82 -16.96 -14.12 4.59
C GLN A 82 -18.17 -14.26 5.51
N ASP A 83 -18.23 -13.43 6.55
CA ASP A 83 -19.28 -13.46 7.57
C ASP A 83 -20.52 -12.63 7.19
N GLY A 84 -20.45 -11.84 6.12
CA GLY A 84 -21.52 -10.95 5.68
C GLY A 84 -21.77 -9.76 6.61
N ILE A 85 -20.80 -9.42 7.45
CA ILE A 85 -20.83 -8.25 8.34
C ILE A 85 -20.79 -6.97 7.51
N TYR A 86 -19.95 -6.96 6.47
CA TYR A 86 -19.75 -5.81 5.59
C TYR A 86 -20.23 -6.15 4.19
N VAL A 87 -21.24 -5.42 3.71
CA VAL A 87 -21.81 -5.62 2.38
C VAL A 87 -21.79 -4.31 1.60
N ILE A 88 -21.13 -4.31 0.43
CA ILE A 88 -21.17 -3.20 -0.52
C ILE A 88 -22.15 -3.57 -1.63
N ASN A 89 -23.26 -2.85 -1.74
CA ASN A 89 -24.25 -3.13 -2.77
C ASN A 89 -23.82 -2.59 -4.15
N ASN A 90 -24.62 -2.86 -5.20
CA ASN A 90 -24.35 -2.33 -6.54
C ASN A 90 -24.38 -0.80 -6.62
N SER A 91 -25.14 -0.14 -5.74
CA SER A 91 -25.15 1.32 -5.58
C SER A 91 -23.94 1.86 -4.81
N LYS A 92 -23.01 0.98 -4.42
CA LYS A 92 -21.77 1.29 -3.70
C LYS A 92 -22.00 1.85 -2.30
N GLU A 93 -23.17 1.60 -1.73
CA GLU A 93 -23.44 1.84 -0.32
C GLU A 93 -22.85 0.70 0.51
N LEU A 94 -22.13 1.05 1.57
CA LEU A 94 -21.72 0.12 2.59
C LEU A 94 -22.89 -0.11 3.55
N VAL A 95 -23.24 -1.38 3.75
CA VAL A 95 -24.22 -1.84 4.70
C VAL A 95 -23.49 -2.61 5.80
N SER A 96 -23.55 -2.09 7.02
CA SER A 96 -22.97 -2.68 8.24
C SER A 96 -23.87 -2.33 9.41
N ASP A 97 -24.16 -3.28 10.30
CA ASP A 97 -24.99 -3.07 11.50
C ASP A 97 -26.32 -2.32 11.25
N LYS A 98 -26.99 -2.66 10.13
CA LYS A 98 -28.24 -2.02 9.66
C LYS A 98 -28.11 -0.54 9.29
N LYS A 99 -26.92 0.05 9.35
CA LYS A 99 -26.62 1.38 8.81
C LYS A 99 -26.28 1.26 7.33
N ARG A 100 -26.64 2.29 6.57
CA ARG A 100 -26.25 2.46 5.16
C ARG A 100 -25.42 3.72 5.04
N LEU A 101 -24.25 3.59 4.44
CA LEU A 101 -23.30 4.68 4.26
C LEU A 101 -23.00 4.82 2.77
N GLN A 102 -23.22 6.01 2.23
CA GLN A 102 -22.86 6.29 0.85
C GLN A 102 -21.35 6.46 0.75
N GLY A 103 -20.72 5.72 -0.16
CA GLY A 103 -19.28 5.82 -0.40
C GLY A 103 -18.93 7.03 -1.25
N GLN A 104 -17.83 7.71 -0.89
CA GLN A 104 -17.16 8.66 -1.76
C GLN A 104 -16.23 7.91 -2.71
N ILE A 105 -16.31 8.17 -4.02
CA ILE A 105 -15.35 7.63 -4.99
C ILE A 105 -14.03 8.40 -4.83
N LEU A 106 -12.93 7.67 -4.57
CA LEU A 106 -11.58 8.24 -4.52
C LEU A 106 -10.86 8.16 -5.88
N GLY A 107 -11.19 7.15 -6.70
CA GLY A 107 -10.57 6.98 -8.01
C GLY A 107 -10.84 5.62 -8.64
N SER A 108 -10.31 5.40 -9.84
CA SER A 108 -10.34 4.11 -10.52
C SER A 108 -9.19 3.20 -10.05
N ALA A 109 -9.41 1.90 -10.17
CA ALA A 109 -8.44 0.86 -9.89
C ALA A 109 -8.36 -0.10 -11.08
N THR A 110 -7.15 -0.54 -11.45
CA THR A 110 -6.96 -1.67 -12.35
C THR A 110 -6.08 -2.69 -11.67
N LEU A 111 -6.65 -3.87 -11.48
CA LEU A 111 -5.90 -5.04 -11.05
C LEU A 111 -5.24 -5.64 -12.29
N HIS A 112 -3.92 -5.57 -12.34
CA HIS A 112 -3.13 -6.27 -13.35
C HIS A 112 -2.60 -7.57 -12.76
N LEU A 113 -3.13 -8.69 -13.24
CA LEU A 113 -2.68 -10.04 -12.91
C LEU A 113 -1.72 -10.55 -13.97
N TYR A 114 -0.61 -11.12 -13.53
CA TYR A 114 0.36 -11.78 -14.37
C TYR A 114 0.45 -13.26 -13.99
N GLU A 115 0.16 -14.14 -14.94
CA GLU A 115 0.17 -15.58 -14.74
C GLU A 115 1.44 -16.19 -15.32
N ASN A 116 2.23 -16.87 -14.48
CA ASN A 116 3.30 -17.77 -14.90
C ASN A 116 2.93 -19.21 -14.50
N GLN A 117 3.66 -20.21 -14.98
CA GLN A 117 3.34 -21.65 -14.93
C GLN A 117 2.87 -22.18 -13.57
N ASN A 118 3.21 -21.53 -12.45
CA ASN A 118 2.77 -21.92 -11.10
C ASN A 118 2.13 -20.81 -10.27
N ASN A 119 2.20 -19.53 -10.66
CA ASN A 119 1.88 -18.40 -9.78
C ASN A 119 1.10 -17.30 -10.51
N ILE A 120 0.18 -16.64 -9.80
CA ILE A 120 -0.50 -15.41 -10.25
C ILE A 120 -0.01 -14.24 -9.40
N LYS A 121 0.58 -13.23 -10.04
CA LYS A 121 1.18 -12.06 -9.40
C LYS A 121 0.33 -10.82 -9.62
N ILE A 122 0.24 -9.93 -8.63
CA ILE A 122 -0.28 -8.55 -8.82
C ILE A 122 0.86 -7.64 -9.22
N LYS A 123 0.70 -6.94 -10.35
CA LYS A 123 1.66 -5.95 -10.84
C LYS A 123 1.32 -4.52 -10.41
N SER A 124 0.04 -4.21 -10.26
CA SER A 124 -0.46 -2.94 -9.72
C SER A 124 -1.95 -3.07 -9.41
N SER A 125 -2.46 -2.24 -8.50
CA SER A 125 -3.87 -2.26 -8.10
C SER A 125 -4.56 -0.89 -8.18
N LEU A 126 -3.85 0.25 -8.15
CA LEU A 126 -4.48 1.58 -8.11
C LEU A 126 -4.05 2.46 -9.32
N ASP A 127 -5.01 2.83 -10.18
CA ASP A 127 -4.71 3.53 -11.43
C ASP A 127 -4.27 4.98 -11.22
N PHE A 128 -4.83 5.66 -10.22
CA PHE A 128 -4.49 7.06 -9.95
C PHE A 128 -3.06 7.25 -9.43
N LEU A 129 -2.40 6.16 -9.02
CA LEU A 129 -0.97 6.12 -8.71
C LEU A 129 -0.10 5.96 -9.96
N ASN A 130 -0.63 5.53 -11.10
CA ASN A 130 0.19 5.17 -12.26
C ASN A 130 0.61 6.41 -13.11
N ASN A 131 0.83 7.56 -12.46
CA ASN A 131 1.23 8.81 -13.09
C ASN A 131 2.77 8.99 -13.05
N ASN A 132 3.30 9.90 -13.87
CA ASN A 132 4.75 10.15 -13.92
C ASN A 132 5.32 10.69 -12.60
N GLN A 133 4.51 11.35 -11.76
CA GLN A 133 4.97 11.85 -10.46
C GLN A 133 5.23 10.70 -9.50
N PHE A 134 4.38 9.68 -9.48
CA PHE A 134 4.56 8.50 -8.64
C PHE A 134 5.88 7.79 -8.94
N LYS A 135 6.24 7.66 -10.22
CA LYS A 135 7.54 7.07 -10.62
C LYS A 135 8.76 7.85 -10.12
N ASN A 136 8.60 9.16 -9.84
CA ASN A 136 9.68 9.95 -9.25
C ASN A 136 9.75 9.78 -7.72
N PHE A 137 8.60 9.49 -7.08
CA PHE A 137 8.54 9.15 -5.65
C PHE A 137 8.96 7.71 -5.37
N HIS A 138 8.72 6.82 -6.34
CA HIS A 138 9.06 5.41 -6.28
C HIS A 138 10.24 5.12 -7.22
N ASN A 139 11.45 5.24 -6.67
CA ASN A 139 12.65 4.75 -7.34
C ASN A 139 12.95 3.37 -6.75
N SER A 140 12.36 2.31 -7.32
CA SER A 140 12.68 0.94 -6.89
C SER A 140 14.18 0.75 -7.03
N ASN A 141 14.84 0.47 -5.92
CA ASN A 141 16.21 0.02 -5.97
C ASN A 141 16.22 -1.34 -6.69
N GLN A 142 17.00 -1.42 -7.76
CA GLN A 142 17.50 -2.64 -8.39
C GLN A 142 16.73 -3.26 -9.58
N ASN A 143 17.56 -3.86 -10.44
CA ASN A 143 17.20 -4.58 -11.66
C ASN A 143 17.29 -6.08 -11.35
N TYR A 144 16.24 -6.84 -11.69
CA TYR A 144 16.11 -8.31 -11.63
C TYR A 144 15.84 -8.92 -10.24
N PHE A 145 14.59 -9.35 -10.03
CA PHE A 145 14.19 -10.23 -8.92
C PHE A 145 13.47 -11.48 -9.47
N ASP A 146 13.66 -12.63 -8.82
CA ASP A 146 13.01 -13.89 -9.19
C ASP A 146 11.49 -13.90 -8.86
N PHE A 147 11.09 -13.15 -7.84
CA PHE A 147 9.69 -12.90 -7.49
C PHE A 147 9.48 -11.42 -7.16
N GLU A 148 8.36 -10.87 -7.63
CA GLU A 148 7.99 -9.47 -7.48
C GLU A 148 6.47 -9.42 -7.32
N GLN A 149 5.99 -8.79 -6.23
CA GLN A 149 4.57 -8.51 -6.04
C GLN A 149 4.40 -7.11 -5.46
N ILE A 150 3.59 -6.30 -6.14
CA ILE A 150 3.23 -4.95 -5.74
C ILE A 150 1.77 -4.95 -5.31
N PHE A 151 1.51 -4.55 -4.08
CA PHE A 151 0.16 -4.40 -3.56
C PHE A 151 -0.06 -3.02 -2.96
N GLN A 152 -0.98 -2.24 -3.54
CA GLN A 152 -1.24 -0.87 -3.12
C GLN A 152 -2.59 -0.77 -2.42
N LYS A 153 -2.61 -0.08 -1.27
CA LYS A 153 -3.82 0.14 -0.48
C LYS A 153 -3.88 1.57 0.09
N PRO A 154 -5.06 2.21 0.04
CA PRO A 154 -5.30 3.44 0.81
C PRO A 154 -5.36 3.13 2.31
N ILE A 155 -4.79 4.02 3.12
CA ILE A 155 -4.68 3.85 4.58
C ILE A 155 -5.46 4.91 5.34
N PHE A 156 -5.37 6.17 4.94
CA PHE A 156 -5.97 7.26 5.70
C PHE A 156 -6.36 8.41 4.78
N TYR A 157 -7.49 9.07 5.04
CA TYR A 157 -7.97 10.18 4.23
C TYR A 157 -8.54 11.29 5.10
N LYS A 158 -7.93 12.48 5.05
CA LYS A 158 -8.44 13.64 5.78
C LYS A 158 -8.07 14.93 5.06
N ASP A 159 -9.00 15.88 5.04
CA ASP A 159 -8.81 17.23 4.48
C ASP A 159 -8.35 17.26 2.99
N GLY A 160 -8.62 16.20 2.24
CA GLY A 160 -8.16 16.03 0.86
C GLY A 160 -6.76 15.42 0.72
N LYS A 161 -6.16 14.91 1.80
CA LYS A 161 -4.89 14.19 1.78
C LYS A 161 -5.13 12.70 1.97
N LEU A 162 -4.78 11.91 0.97
CA LEU A 162 -4.90 10.45 0.96
C LEU A 162 -3.53 9.83 1.21
N SER A 163 -3.38 9.08 2.29
CA SER A 163 -2.20 8.28 2.59
C SER A 163 -2.36 6.89 2.00
N ILE A 164 -1.31 6.40 1.37
CA ILE A 164 -1.31 5.20 0.54
C ILE A 164 -0.06 4.40 0.87
N GLN A 165 -0.24 3.12 1.15
CA GLN A 165 0.84 2.18 1.34
C GLN A 165 0.90 1.24 0.14
N GLU A 166 2.09 1.09 -0.40
CA GLU A 166 2.48 0.06 -1.34
C GLU A 166 3.38 -0.95 -0.63
N GLN A 167 3.04 -2.21 -0.77
CA GLN A 167 3.79 -3.34 -0.26
C GLN A 167 4.49 -4.00 -1.43
N TYR A 168 5.81 -3.97 -1.41
CA TYR A 168 6.66 -4.55 -2.43
C TYR A 168 7.38 -5.76 -1.86
N TYR A 169 7.07 -6.95 -2.38
CA TYR A 169 7.69 -8.20 -1.96
C TYR A 169 8.68 -8.68 -3.02
N PHE A 170 9.91 -8.96 -2.60
CA PHE A 170 10.97 -9.48 -3.46
C PHE A 170 11.90 -10.45 -2.71
N TYR A 171 12.73 -11.20 -3.45
CA TYR A 171 13.80 -12.01 -2.87
C TYR A 171 15.12 -11.35 -3.21
N GLU A 172 15.98 -11.19 -2.21
CA GLU A 172 17.38 -10.83 -2.43
C GLU A 172 18.22 -12.12 -2.56
N ASP A 173 19.31 -12.05 -3.31
CA ASP A 173 20.22 -13.18 -3.51
C ASP A 173 20.62 -13.79 -2.15
N GLU A 174 20.65 -15.12 -2.08
CA GLU A 174 21.00 -15.89 -0.86
C GLU A 174 19.97 -15.88 0.29
N MET A 175 18.80 -15.25 0.13
CA MET A 175 17.72 -15.30 1.14
C MET A 175 16.64 -16.35 0.83
N ASP A 176 16.32 -17.18 1.83
CA ASP A 176 15.26 -18.20 1.74
C ASP A 176 13.83 -17.62 1.92
N ARG A 177 13.71 -16.33 2.27
CA ARG A 177 12.44 -15.65 2.54
C ARG A 177 12.30 -14.36 1.72
N PRO A 178 11.07 -13.94 1.37
CA PRO A 178 10.88 -12.64 0.75
C PRO A 178 11.13 -11.50 1.75
N ILE A 179 11.76 -10.44 1.26
CA ILE A 179 11.83 -9.12 1.90
C ILE A 179 10.56 -8.35 1.54
N LEU A 180 10.05 -7.58 2.51
CA LEU A 180 8.96 -6.64 2.32
C LEU A 180 9.50 -5.22 2.40
N GLU A 181 9.28 -4.43 1.36
CA GLU A 181 9.42 -2.98 1.38
C GLU A 181 8.04 -2.32 1.55
N LEU A 182 7.95 -1.37 2.49
CA LEU A 182 6.76 -0.55 2.72
C LEU A 182 6.99 0.84 2.15
N ASN A 183 6.52 1.04 0.92
CA ASN A 183 6.57 2.31 0.22
C ASN A 183 5.31 3.12 0.56
N ASN A 184 5.49 4.27 1.20
CA ASN A 184 4.41 5.06 1.76
C ASN A 184 4.40 6.47 1.17
N PHE A 185 3.20 6.94 0.81
CA PHE A 185 3.04 8.21 0.13
C PHE A 185 1.79 8.95 0.60
N VAL A 186 1.81 10.27 0.45
CA VAL A 186 0.65 11.14 0.68
C VAL A 186 0.30 11.86 -0.61
N TYR A 187 -0.94 11.71 -1.06
CA TYR A 187 -1.47 12.33 -2.27
C TYR A 187 -2.52 13.40 -1.92
N ASP A 188 -2.30 14.63 -2.37
CA ASP A 188 -3.28 15.71 -2.28
C ASP A 188 -4.30 15.55 -3.41
N THR A 189 -5.50 15.06 -3.07
CA THR A 189 -6.57 14.78 -4.04
C THR A 189 -7.17 16.06 -4.64
N LYS A 190 -6.99 17.22 -4.00
CA LYS A 190 -7.49 18.50 -4.50
C LYS A 190 -6.54 19.11 -5.52
N LYS A 191 -5.23 18.98 -5.29
CA LYS A 191 -4.19 19.49 -6.18
C LYS A 191 -3.73 18.48 -7.24
N GLY A 192 -3.98 17.20 -7.01
CA GLY A 192 -3.55 16.11 -7.87
C GLY A 192 -2.03 15.89 -7.84
N VAL A 193 -1.40 16.04 -6.68
CA VAL A 193 0.07 15.92 -6.51
C VAL A 193 0.42 15.09 -5.28
N PHE A 194 1.55 14.39 -5.35
CA PHE A 194 2.17 13.78 -4.18
C PHE A 194 2.89 14.84 -3.33
N LEU A 195 2.79 14.70 -2.02
CA LEU A 195 3.40 15.60 -1.05
C LEU A 195 4.67 14.97 -0.51
N ASN A 196 5.72 15.78 -0.41
CA ASN A 196 6.90 15.46 0.37
C ASN A 196 6.63 15.76 1.85
N LEU A 197 7.40 15.16 2.75
CA LEU A 197 7.25 15.45 4.18
C LEU A 197 7.60 16.92 4.48
N ASP A 198 8.57 17.48 3.76
CA ASP A 198 8.97 18.87 3.88
C ASP A 198 7.97 19.86 3.28
N ASP A 199 6.97 19.41 2.51
CA ASP A 199 5.82 20.26 2.15
C ASP A 199 4.89 20.51 3.36
N LEU A 200 4.95 19.65 4.38
CA LEU A 200 4.04 19.65 5.53
C LEU A 200 4.73 20.08 6.83
N PHE A 201 6.02 19.81 6.97
CA PHE A 201 6.77 20.05 8.20
C PHE A 201 8.15 20.68 7.93
N ASP A 202 8.71 21.36 8.92
CA ASP A 202 10.10 21.85 8.89
C ASP A 202 11.10 20.74 9.23
N THR A 203 11.29 19.81 8.29
CA THR A 203 12.18 18.64 8.45
C THR A 203 13.66 18.98 8.69
N LYS A 204 14.07 20.22 8.42
CA LYS A 204 15.44 20.72 8.67
C LYS A 204 15.60 21.31 10.08
N ASN A 205 14.52 21.39 10.86
CA ASN A 205 14.57 21.87 12.23
C ASN A 205 15.43 20.93 13.10
N ARG A 206 16.42 21.48 13.79
CA ARG A 206 17.33 20.69 14.64
C ARG A 206 16.62 19.94 15.77
N LYS A 207 15.57 20.53 16.37
CA LYS A 207 14.80 19.85 17.42
C LYS A 207 14.01 18.68 16.86
N PHE A 208 13.48 18.84 15.65
CA PHE A 208 12.70 17.79 15.00
C PHE A 208 13.59 16.62 14.57
N LEU A 209 14.77 16.90 14.01
CA LEU A 209 15.79 15.88 13.74
C LEU A 209 16.23 15.17 15.03
N SER A 210 16.48 15.90 16.11
CA SER A 210 16.81 15.30 17.40
C SER A 210 15.70 14.37 17.92
N LEU A 211 14.42 14.72 17.71
CA LEU A 211 13.29 13.85 18.07
C LEU A 211 13.27 12.57 17.23
N LEU A 212 13.55 12.66 15.94
CA LEU A 212 13.69 11.50 15.06
C LEU A 212 14.81 10.57 15.55
N HIS A 213 16.01 11.10 15.78
CA HIS A 213 17.16 10.32 16.26
C HIS A 213 16.88 9.66 17.61
N GLN A 214 16.22 10.37 18.52
CA GLN A 214 15.79 9.82 19.80
C GLN A 214 14.83 8.63 19.61
N LYS A 215 13.82 8.77 18.74
CA LYS A 215 12.85 7.69 18.49
C LYS A 215 13.50 6.49 17.79
N LEU A 216 14.42 6.71 16.85
CA LEU A 216 15.19 5.63 16.21
C LEU A 216 16.08 4.88 17.20
N LYS A 217 16.81 5.60 18.07
CA LYS A 217 17.61 4.99 19.15
C LYS A 217 16.76 4.14 20.09
N ASN A 218 15.57 4.64 20.45
CA ASN A 218 14.64 3.92 21.31
C ASN A 218 14.03 2.69 20.63
N PHE A 219 13.91 2.70 19.31
CA PHE A 219 13.48 1.54 18.54
C PHE A 219 14.57 0.46 18.51
N CYS A 220 15.78 0.82 18.10
CA CYS A 220 16.94 -0.07 18.10
C CYS A 220 18.26 0.70 17.95
N SER A 221 19.03 0.86 19.03
CA SER A 221 20.30 1.59 18.96
C SER A 221 21.40 0.87 18.17
N GLU A 222 21.37 -0.47 18.12
CA GLU A 222 22.38 -1.30 17.46
C GLU A 222 22.11 -1.54 15.96
N CYS A 223 20.95 -1.09 15.46
CA CYS A 223 20.54 -1.31 14.07
C CYS A 223 21.20 -0.32 13.10
N PHE A 224 21.86 0.73 13.59
CA PHE A 224 22.38 1.82 12.78
C PHE A 224 23.89 1.93 12.94
N GLU A 225 24.60 2.25 11.85
CA GLU A 225 26.02 2.62 11.94
C GLU A 225 26.20 3.96 12.68
N ASP A 226 25.41 4.96 12.27
CA ASP A 226 25.37 6.28 12.89
C ASP A 226 23.98 6.89 12.74
N VAL A 227 23.16 6.73 13.77
CA VAL A 227 21.77 7.23 13.78
C VAL A 227 21.67 8.75 13.66
N GLU A 228 22.71 9.50 14.03
CA GLU A 228 22.70 10.97 13.94
C GLU A 228 22.83 11.48 12.49
N LYS A 229 23.21 10.60 11.56
CA LYS A 229 23.24 10.89 10.11
C LYS A 229 21.92 10.61 9.41
N ILE A 230 20.93 10.07 10.11
CA ILE A 230 19.65 9.70 9.50
C ILE A 230 18.76 10.94 9.42
N ASP A 231 18.39 11.33 8.21
CA ASP A 231 17.46 12.42 7.94
C ASP A 231 16.05 11.91 7.68
N PHE A 232 15.06 12.81 7.77
CA PHE A 232 13.72 12.52 7.29
C PHE A 232 13.73 12.20 5.78
N ASN A 233 13.05 11.13 5.40
CA ASN A 233 12.75 10.75 4.01
C ASN A 233 11.28 11.04 3.63
N ASN A 234 10.92 10.72 2.39
CA ASN A 234 9.56 10.88 1.85
C ASN A 234 8.72 9.59 1.91
N ASN A 235 9.19 8.55 2.59
CA ASN A 235 8.46 7.31 2.79
C ASN A 235 7.57 7.43 4.05
N PHE A 236 6.45 8.16 3.93
CA PHE A 236 5.58 8.47 5.07
C PHE A 236 4.08 8.38 4.76
N LEU A 237 3.28 8.17 5.81
CA LEU A 237 1.82 8.24 5.80
C LEU A 237 1.33 9.26 6.83
N LEU A 238 0.25 9.97 6.54
CA LEU A 238 -0.55 10.61 7.58
C LEU A 238 -1.40 9.56 8.29
N THR A 239 -1.63 9.79 9.58
CA THR A 239 -2.49 8.96 10.42
C THR A 239 -3.50 9.85 11.16
N ALA A 240 -4.45 9.23 11.88
CA ALA A 240 -5.37 9.98 12.73
C ALA A 240 -4.66 10.81 13.81
N TYR A 241 -3.44 10.40 14.21
CA TYR A 241 -2.71 10.99 15.32
C TYR A 241 -1.47 11.77 14.91
N GLY A 242 -1.10 11.82 13.63
CA GLY A 242 0.08 12.55 13.18
C GLY A 242 0.59 11.95 11.88
N PHE A 243 1.83 11.46 11.86
CA PHE A 243 2.36 10.74 10.71
C PHE A 243 3.26 9.58 11.14
N ARG A 244 3.46 8.63 10.23
CA ARG A 244 4.42 7.53 10.33
C ARG A 244 5.43 7.68 9.21
N ILE A 245 6.71 7.62 9.52
CA ILE A 245 7.79 7.54 8.54
C ILE A 245 8.42 6.15 8.60
N CYS A 246 8.79 5.58 7.46
CA CYS A 246 9.44 4.28 7.39
C CYS A 246 10.79 4.38 6.67
N TYR A 247 11.78 3.65 7.18
CA TYR A 247 13.04 3.38 6.52
C TYR A 247 12.95 1.94 5.99
N LEU A 248 13.26 1.77 4.71
CA LEU A 248 13.19 0.49 4.01
C LEU A 248 14.27 -0.47 4.52
N PRO A 249 14.13 -1.80 4.32
CA PRO A 249 15.19 -2.76 4.56
C PRO A 249 16.54 -2.27 4.04
N PHE A 250 17.56 -2.36 4.88
CA PHE A 250 18.91 -1.90 4.59
C PHE A 250 19.09 -0.40 4.28
N GLU A 251 18.06 0.44 4.47
CA GLU A 251 18.13 1.89 4.30
C GLU A 251 18.73 2.54 5.56
N ASN A 252 20.05 2.77 5.54
CA ASN A 252 20.80 3.36 6.65
C ASN A 252 20.79 2.52 7.95
N HIS A 253 20.30 1.28 7.90
CA HIS A 253 20.28 0.32 9.00
C HIS A 253 20.59 -1.10 8.54
N PHE A 254 20.87 -2.02 9.46
CA PHE A 254 21.28 -3.40 9.14
C PHE A 254 20.13 -4.42 9.05
N LEU A 255 18.90 -4.00 9.36
CA LEU A 255 17.75 -4.90 9.33
C LEU A 255 17.25 -5.16 7.90
N ASP A 256 16.82 -6.39 7.66
CA ASP A 256 16.09 -6.85 6.48
C ASP A 256 14.55 -6.61 6.60
N GLU A 257 14.17 -5.72 7.53
CA GLU A 257 12.81 -5.30 7.82
C GLU A 257 12.71 -3.78 7.85
N ASN A 258 11.51 -3.24 7.58
CA ASN A 258 11.26 -1.79 7.63
C ASN A 258 11.31 -1.29 9.07
N ILE A 259 11.99 -0.17 9.32
CA ILE A 259 11.90 0.57 10.58
C ILE A 259 10.89 1.70 10.42
N CYS A 260 9.72 1.58 11.05
CA CYS A 260 8.69 2.62 11.01
C CYS A 260 8.52 3.35 12.34
N ILE A 261 8.63 4.68 12.30
CA ILE A 261 8.55 5.56 13.47
C ILE A 261 7.27 6.40 13.40
N ASP A 262 6.48 6.34 14.47
CA ASP A 262 5.28 7.15 14.64
C ASP A 262 5.60 8.48 15.33
N PHE A 263 5.03 9.56 14.79
CA PHE A 263 5.07 10.92 15.33
C PHE A 263 3.65 11.39 15.63
N LEU A 264 3.37 11.62 16.90
CA LEU A 264 2.07 12.06 17.39
C LEU A 264 1.92 13.58 17.25
N ASN A 265 0.69 14.05 17.10
CA ASN A 265 0.35 15.44 16.81
C ASN A 265 0.90 16.40 17.87
N ASN A 266 0.85 16.00 19.14
CA ASN A 266 1.40 16.76 20.26
C ASN A 266 2.94 16.84 20.25
N GLU A 267 3.62 15.92 19.57
CA GLU A 267 5.08 15.94 19.43
C GLU A 267 5.55 16.82 18.26
N ILE A 268 4.68 17.06 17.27
CA ILE A 268 5.07 17.67 15.99
C ILE A 268 4.34 18.97 15.65
N GLU A 269 3.45 19.45 16.51
CA GLU A 269 2.65 20.65 16.26
C GLU A 269 3.53 21.88 15.99
N GLU A 270 4.64 22.03 16.74
CA GLU A 270 5.57 23.14 16.57
C GLU A 270 6.38 23.11 15.25
N PHE A 271 6.35 21.99 14.51
CA PHE A 271 7.10 21.82 13.26
C PHE A 271 6.21 21.90 12.01
N LYS A 272 4.89 22.09 12.14
CA LYS A 272 3.95 22.19 11.01
C LYS A 272 4.16 23.50 10.23
N LYS A 273 4.02 23.43 8.89
CA LYS A 273 4.05 24.59 7.97
C LYS A 273 2.66 25.16 7.69
#